data_AF-A0A9X2M636-F1
#
_entry.id   AF-A0A9X2M636-F1
#
_cell.length_a   1.000
_cell.length_b   1.000
_cell.length_c   1.000
_cell.angle_alpha   90.00
_cell.angle_beta   90.00
_cell.angle_gamma   90.00
#
_symmetry.space_group_name_H-M   'P 1'
#
loop_
_entity.id
_entity.type
_entity.pdbx_description
1 polymer ?
#
loop_
_entity_poly.entity_id
_entity_poly.type
_entity_poly.pdbx_seq_one_letter_code
_entity_poly.pdbx_strand_id
1 'polypeptide(L)' 'MACNCGGRAPQWTPQPTVVYELKLPDGTVRRYVTHQEADAANKRAGSIGVITAVAQ' A
#
# COMPACT_ATOMS: atom_id res chain seq x y z
N MET A 1 20.76 2.82 -40.89
CA MET A 1 19.67 3.32 -40.03
C MET A 1 19.59 2.45 -38.79
N ALA A 2 19.95 3.02 -37.64
CA ALA A 2 19.74 2.46 -36.31
C ALA A 2 19.50 3.67 -35.40
N CYS A 3 18.27 3.88 -34.94
CA CYS A 3 17.98 4.98 -34.04
C CYS A 3 18.54 4.64 -32.65
N ASN A 4 19.66 5.27 -32.36
CA ASN A 4 20.31 5.35 -31.05
C ASN A 4 19.44 6.21 -30.11
N CYS A 5 18.34 5.64 -29.59
CA CYS A 5 17.63 6.24 -28.46
C CYS A 5 18.41 5.89 -27.18
N GLY A 6 19.53 6.59 -27.01
CA GLY A 6 20.26 6.66 -25.76
C GLY A 6 19.35 7.15 -24.64
N GLY A 7 19.47 6.52 -23.47
CA GLY A 7 18.68 6.85 -22.29
C GLY A 7 17.68 5.74 -21.99
N ARG A 8 18.20 4.63 -21.46
CA ARG A 8 17.41 3.66 -20.70
C ARG A 8 16.42 4.44 -19.84
N ALA A 9 15.12 4.21 -20.07
CA ALA A 9 14.08 4.65 -19.16
C ALA A 9 14.56 4.37 -17.73
N PRO A 10 14.46 5.34 -16.80
CA PRO A 10 15.02 5.18 -15.47
C PRO A 10 14.59 3.81 -14.98
N GLN A 11 15.59 3.01 -14.59
CA GLN A 11 15.39 1.73 -13.93
C GLN A 11 14.20 1.91 -13.02
N TRP A 12 13.09 1.25 -13.37
CA TRP A 12 11.89 1.22 -12.55
C TRP A 12 12.30 0.37 -11.35
N THR A 13 13.05 0.99 -10.42
CA THR A 13 13.18 0.47 -9.08
C THR A 13 11.76 0.24 -8.63
N PRO A 14 11.38 -0.98 -8.20
CA PRO A 14 10.07 -1.19 -7.62
C PRO A 14 9.99 -0.18 -6.48
N GLN A 15 9.19 0.86 -6.67
CA GLN A 15 8.97 1.84 -5.62
C GLN A 15 8.31 1.04 -4.51
N PRO A 16 8.84 1.07 -3.28
CA PRO A 16 8.26 0.30 -2.19
C PRO A 16 6.80 0.70 -2.08
N THR A 17 5.92 -0.26 -2.39
CA THR A 17 4.49 0.04 -2.42
C THR A 17 4.04 0.02 -0.98
N VAL A 18 3.71 1.19 -0.44
CA VAL A 18 3.20 1.28 0.93
C VAL A 18 1.76 0.80 0.92
N VAL A 19 1.50 -0.25 1.67
CA VAL A 19 0.18 -0.84 1.88
C VAL A 19 -0.18 -0.71 3.35
N TYR A 20 -1.42 -0.33 3.64
CA TYR A 20 -1.94 -0.15 4.99
C TYR A 20 -2.72 -1.39 5.41
N GLU A 21 -2.22 -2.13 6.38
CA GLU A 21 -2.90 -3.29 6.95
C GLU A 21 -3.74 -2.86 8.17
N LEU A 22 -5.05 -3.08 8.09
CA LEU A 22 -5.98 -3.00 9.22
C LEU A 22 -6.07 -4.39 9.86
N LYS A 23 -5.58 -4.52 11.09
CA LYS A 23 -5.74 -5.71 11.92
C LYS A 23 -6.86 -5.52 12.92
N LEU A 24 -7.89 -6.34 12.81
CA LEU A 24 -9.04 -6.37 13.70
C LEU A 24 -8.79 -7.33 14.88
N PRO A 25 -9.48 -7.14 16.02
CA PRO A 25 -9.26 -7.95 17.23
C PRO A 25 -9.75 -9.40 17.11
N ASP A 26 -10.57 -9.69 16.10
CA ASP A 26 -10.96 -11.04 15.69
C ASP A 26 -9.83 -11.80 14.96
N GLY A 27 -8.71 -11.14 14.68
CA GLY A 27 -7.59 -11.69 13.91
C GLY A 27 -7.70 -11.45 12.41
N THR A 28 -8.78 -10.84 11.93
CA THR A 28 -8.96 -10.49 10.51
C THR A 28 -7.96 -9.39 10.12
N VAL A 29 -7.20 -9.62 9.05
CA VAL A 29 -6.29 -8.62 8.46
C VAL A 29 -6.81 -8.19 7.09
N ARG A 30 -6.92 -6.87 6.87
CA ARG A 30 -7.36 -6.28 5.61
C ARG A 30 -6.31 -5.31 5.11
N ARG A 31 -5.92 -5.40 3.84
CA ARG A 31 -4.91 -4.54 3.24
C ARG A 31 -5.55 -3.48 2.34
N TYR A 32 -5.07 -2.26 2.45
CA TYR A 32 -5.54 -1.10 1.70
C TYR A 32 -4.38 -0.38 1.05
N VAL A 33 -4.62 0.19 -0.12
CA VAL A 33 -3.58 0.97 -0.82
C VAL A 33 -3.37 2.32 -0.14
N THR A 34 -4.40 2.85 0.53
CA THR A 34 -4.35 4.15 1.19
C THR A 34 -4.70 4.09 2.67
N HIS A 35 -4.13 5.02 3.44
CA HIS A 35 -4.45 5.18 4.87
C HIS A 35 -5.93 5.54 5.08
N GLN A 36 -6.50 6.36 4.20
CA GLN A 36 -7.90 6.79 4.30
C GLN A 36 -8.87 5.63 4.16
N GLU A 37 -8.60 4.69 3.26
CA GLU A 37 -9.40 3.47 3.13
C GLU A 37 -9.31 2.59 4.38
N ALA A 38 -8.11 2.45 4.95
CA ALA A 38 -7.90 1.71 6.18
C ALA A 38 -8.62 2.35 7.38
N ASP A 39 -8.56 3.68 7.52
CA ASP A 39 -9.28 4.44 8.56
C ASP A 39 -10.79 4.35 8.39
N ALA A 40 -11.31 4.53 7.17
CA ALA A 40 -12.73 4.39 6.90
C ALA A 40 -13.24 2.98 7.24
N ALA A 41 -12.45 1.94 6.92
CA ALA A 41 -12.77 0.58 7.29
C ALA A 41 -12.69 0.34 8.80
N ASN A 42 -11.71 0.93 9.49
CA ASN A 42 -11.60 0.86 10.95
C ASN A 42 -12.82 1.50 11.62
N LYS A 43 -13.23 2.68 11.17
CA LYS A 43 -14.44 3.38 11.66
C LYS A 43 -15.70 2.55 11.45
N ARG A 44 -15.85 1.89 10.30
CA ARG A 44 -16.98 0.96 10.04
C ARG A 44 -16.95 -0.26 10.97
N ALA A 45 -15.77 -0.68 11.40
CA ALA A 45 -15.58 -1.75 12.36
C ALA A 45 -15.70 -1.29 13.83
N GLY A 46 -16.01 -0.01 14.09
CA GLY A 46 -16.11 0.54 15.44
C GLY A 46 -14.80 1.05 16.04
N SER A 47 -13.79 1.32 15.21
CA SER A 47 -12.46 1.81 15.60
C SER A 47 -11.71 0.89 16.57
N ILE A 48 -11.98 -0.41 16.50
CA ILE A 48 -11.36 -1.45 17.34
C ILE A 48 -10.09 -2.05 16.71
N GLY A 49 -9.80 -1.71 15.45
CA GLY A 49 -8.65 -2.24 14.72
C GLY A 49 -7.43 -1.32 14.79
N VAL A 50 -6.27 -1.91 14.48
CA VAL A 50 -4.97 -1.22 14.39
C VAL A 50 -4.57 -1.13 12.92
N ILE A 51 -4.20 0.07 12.47
CA ILE A 51 -3.72 0.32 11.11
C ILE A 51 -2.19 0.39 11.12
N THR A 52 -1.55 -0.44 10.30
CA THR A 52 -0.09 -0.53 10.19
C THR A 52 0.32 -0.24 8.75
N ALA A 53 1.28 0.67 8.53
CA ALA A 53 1.86 0.89 7.21
C ALA A 53 2.98 -0.12 6.94
N VAL A 54 2.87 -0.87 5.85
CA VAL A 54 3.82 -1.91 5.44
C VAL A 54 4.36 -1.55 4.06
N ALA A 55 5.67 -1.35 3.95
CA ALA A 55 6.33 -1.23 2.65
C ALA A 55 6.54 -2.64 2.07
N GLN A 56 6.09 -2.85 0.83
CA GLN A 56 6.34 -4.07 0.04
C GLN A 56 7.52 -3.92 -0.89
#